data_AF-A0A2N0R4T1-F1
#
_entry.id   AF-A0A2N0R4T1-F1
#
_cell.length_a   1.000
_cell.length_b   1.000
_cell.length_c   1.000
_cell.angle_alpha   90.00
_cell.angle_beta   90.00
_cell.angle_gamma   90.00
#
_symmetry.space_group_name_H-M   'P 1'
#
loop_
_entity.id
_entity.type
_entity.pdbx_description
1 polymer ?
#
loop_
_entity_poly.entity_id
_entity_poly.type
_entity_poly.pdbx_seq_one_letter_code
_entity_poly.pdbx_strand_id
1 'polypeptide(L)'
;MNYYNHDISRLLKYNNINFLYFVGHESSSSTYQKIRIIENINQSLNYLSINIYSPINSSIILKNLGQILPSKLDYISLELTIEERDFGVFLENSQYSLINMLLILQFGNDDILHNIKDYYIMKKKRVKCLAIKDDKKELFDLKDEVRELELHDIKVRRHSDLNIKIYDFIKEY
;
A
#
# COMPACT_ATOMS: atom_id res chain seq x y z
N MET A 1 -27.87 -4.56 16.62
CA MET A 1 -26.92 -4.97 15.57
C MET A 1 -25.56 -4.42 16.01
N ASN A 2 -24.71 -5.27 16.60
CA ASN A 2 -23.48 -4.83 17.23
C ASN A 2 -22.43 -4.48 16.16
N TYR A 3 -22.22 -3.19 15.91
CA TYR A 3 -21.06 -2.71 15.17
C TYR A 3 -19.82 -2.86 16.06
N TYR A 4 -19.15 -4.01 15.97
CA TYR A 4 -17.77 -4.14 16.44
C TYR A 4 -16.84 -3.43 15.44
N ASN A 5 -16.81 -2.10 15.51
CA ASN A 5 -15.70 -1.30 15.00
C ASN A 5 -14.57 -1.39 16.04
N HIS A 6 -13.80 -2.47 15.98
CA HIS A 6 -12.53 -2.48 16.69
C HIS A 6 -11.46 -1.93 15.76
N ASP A 7 -10.90 -0.77 16.12
CA ASP A 7 -9.61 -0.32 15.63
C ASP A 7 -8.58 -1.42 15.97
N ILE A 8 -8.11 -2.12 14.95
CA ILE A 8 -7.13 -3.20 15.11
C ILE A 8 -5.85 -2.73 14.44
N SER A 9 -4.93 -2.26 15.27
CA SER A 9 -3.52 -2.17 14.93
C SER A 9 -2.83 -3.42 15.49
N ARG A 10 -2.33 -4.30 14.63
CA ARG A 10 -1.68 -5.54 15.08
C ARG A 10 -0.33 -5.70 14.42
N LEU A 11 0.71 -5.81 15.25
CA LEU A 11 2.01 -6.29 14.82
C LEU A 11 2.02 -7.81 14.99
N LEU A 12 2.18 -8.52 13.88
CA LEU A 12 2.29 -9.98 13.85
C LEU A 12 3.74 -10.33 13.54
N LYS A 13 4.33 -11.23 14.35
CA LYS A 13 5.65 -11.79 14.12
C LYS A 13 5.50 -13.27 13.79
N TYR A 14 5.89 -13.67 12.59
CA TYR A 14 5.82 -15.06 12.14
C TYR A 14 7.07 -15.42 11.35
N ASN A 15 7.88 -16.40 11.80
CA ASN A 15 9.09 -16.85 11.09
C ASN A 15 9.99 -15.70 10.59
N ASN A 16 10.30 -14.72 11.46
CA ASN A 16 11.06 -13.48 11.19
C ASN A 16 10.38 -12.43 10.31
N ILE A 17 9.13 -12.63 9.91
CA ILE A 17 8.32 -11.64 9.21
C ILE A 17 7.68 -10.73 10.26
N ASN A 18 7.97 -9.43 10.19
CA ASN A 18 7.20 -8.41 10.91
C ASN A 18 6.15 -7.82 9.97
N PHE A 19 4.89 -8.18 10.23
CA PHE A 19 3.73 -7.67 9.50
C PHE A 19 2.98 -6.67 10.36
N LEU A 20 2.87 -5.44 9.88
CA LEU A 20 2.06 -4.40 10.49
C LEU A 20 0.79 -4.19 9.66
N TYR A 21 -0.34 -4.28 10.34
CA TYR A 21 -1.65 -4.00 9.75
C TYR A 21 -2.40 -2.90 10.49
N PHE A 22 -3.00 -2.01 9.71
CA PHE A 22 -3.92 -0.98 10.17
C PHE A 22 -5.25 -1.04 9.42
N VAL A 23 -6.34 -1.15 10.18
CA VAL A 23 -7.69 -0.76 9.75
C VAL A 23 -8.14 0.42 10.59
N GLY A 24 -8.95 1.31 10.02
CA GLY A 24 -9.67 2.25 10.87
C GLY A 24 -10.55 3.25 10.13
N HIS A 25 -11.61 3.64 10.82
CA HIS A 25 -12.47 4.79 10.50
C HIS A 25 -12.13 5.97 11.43
N GLU A 26 -10.84 6.23 11.62
CA GLU A 26 -10.41 7.04 12.76
C GLU A 26 -10.28 8.54 12.47
N SER A 27 -9.97 9.32 13.51
CA SER A 27 -9.57 10.72 13.42
C SER A 27 -8.18 10.91 12.77
N SER A 28 -7.84 12.14 12.41
CA SER A 28 -6.49 12.48 11.93
C SER A 28 -5.40 12.25 12.99
N SER A 29 -5.70 12.47 14.27
CA SER A 29 -4.75 12.31 15.39
C SER A 29 -4.21 10.87 15.50
N SER A 30 -5.09 9.89 15.38
CA SER A 30 -4.70 8.47 15.42
C SER A 30 -3.96 8.03 14.15
N THR A 31 -4.27 8.65 13.00
CA THR A 31 -3.49 8.45 11.76
C THR A 31 -2.02 8.84 11.95
N TYR A 32 -1.73 9.98 12.59
CA TYR A 32 -0.35 10.35 12.94
C TYR A 32 0.30 9.40 13.95
N GLN A 33 -0.47 8.81 14.87
CA GLN A 33 0.06 7.79 15.79
C GLN A 33 0.48 6.53 15.01
N LYS A 34 -0.32 6.07 14.06
CA LYS A 34 0.02 4.94 13.18
C LYS A 34 1.29 5.20 12.37
N ILE A 35 1.43 6.40 11.81
CA ILE A 35 2.65 6.84 11.12
C ILE A 35 3.88 6.75 12.04
N ARG A 36 3.79 7.28 13.27
CA ARG A 36 4.88 7.17 14.26
C ARG A 36 5.23 5.71 14.59
N ILE A 37 4.25 4.82 14.64
CA ILE A 37 4.51 3.39 14.87
C ILE A 37 5.30 2.79 13.70
N ILE A 38 4.92 3.08 12.45
CA ILE A 38 5.65 2.62 11.25
C ILE A 38 7.10 3.11 11.31
N GLU A 39 7.30 4.39 11.57
CA GLU A 39 8.63 5.01 11.66
C GLU A 39 9.49 4.32 12.73
N ASN A 40 8.93 4.07 13.92
CA ASN A 40 9.64 3.45 15.02
C ASN A 40 10.07 2.00 14.75
N ILE A 41 9.34 1.26 13.92
CA ILE A 41 9.63 -0.16 13.65
C ILE A 41 10.20 -0.39 12.24
N ASN A 42 10.46 0.67 11.47
CA ASN A 42 10.76 0.58 10.05
C ASN A 42 11.90 -0.39 9.72
N GLN A 43 13.01 -0.37 10.49
CA GLN A 43 14.19 -1.23 10.26
C GLN A 43 13.88 -2.73 10.31
N SER A 44 12.79 -3.11 10.99
CA SER A 44 12.35 -4.50 11.12
C SER A 44 11.15 -4.83 10.25
N LEU A 45 10.48 -3.84 9.66
CA LEU A 45 9.21 -4.02 8.96
C LEU A 45 9.41 -4.70 7.61
N ASN A 46 8.71 -5.82 7.39
CA ASN A 46 8.77 -6.57 6.13
C ASN A 46 7.49 -6.39 5.29
N TYR A 47 6.35 -6.37 5.97
CA TYR A 47 5.01 -6.31 5.36
C TYR A 47 4.23 -5.18 6.02
N LEU A 48 3.57 -4.38 5.20
CA LEU A 48 2.69 -3.30 5.65
C LEU A 48 1.36 -3.40 4.94
N SER A 49 0.25 -3.29 5.66
CA SER A 49 -1.05 -3.17 5.03
C SER A 49 -1.90 -2.14 5.75
N ILE A 50 -2.44 -1.20 5.00
CA ILE A 50 -3.20 -0.05 5.50
C ILE A 50 -4.54 -0.02 4.77
N ASN A 51 -5.63 -0.12 5.51
CA ASN A 51 -6.99 0.04 4.99
C ASN A 51 -7.68 1.20 5.72
N ILE A 52 -7.88 2.30 5.00
CA ILE A 52 -8.54 3.51 5.49
C ILE A 52 -9.47 4.09 4.43
N TYR A 53 -10.75 4.25 4.78
CA TYR A 53 -11.76 4.81 3.88
C TYR A 53 -11.79 6.35 3.88
N SER A 54 -11.30 6.99 4.95
CA SER A 54 -11.35 8.45 5.09
C SER A 54 -10.41 9.14 4.09
N PRO A 55 -10.90 10.06 3.23
CA PRO A 55 -10.05 10.84 2.31
C PRO A 55 -8.97 11.65 3.04
N ILE A 56 -9.34 12.31 4.15
CA ILE A 56 -8.41 13.14 4.95
C ILE A 56 -7.24 12.29 5.48
N ASN A 57 -7.52 11.14 6.09
CA ASN A 57 -6.47 10.26 6.61
C ASN A 57 -5.67 9.59 5.49
N SER A 58 -6.30 9.24 4.37
CA SER A 58 -5.60 8.72 3.19
C SER A 58 -4.57 9.72 2.68
N SER A 59 -4.96 11.00 2.59
CA SER A 59 -4.06 12.11 2.26
C SER A 59 -2.89 12.22 3.23
N ILE A 60 -3.15 12.17 4.55
CA ILE A 60 -2.11 12.21 5.58
C ILE A 60 -1.14 11.04 5.43
N ILE A 61 -1.64 9.82 5.18
CA ILE A 61 -0.78 8.65 4.96
C ILE A 61 0.10 8.84 3.74
N LEU A 62 -0.49 9.15 2.58
CA LEU A 62 0.27 9.27 1.32
C LEU A 62 1.37 10.33 1.41
N LYS A 63 1.10 11.47 2.05
CA LYS A 63 2.07 12.55 2.23
C LYS A 63 3.26 12.20 3.12
N ASN A 64 3.10 11.30 4.09
CA ASN A 64 4.13 11.01 5.08
C ASN A 64 4.80 9.63 4.89
N LEU A 65 4.04 8.64 4.42
CA LEU A 65 4.44 7.24 4.46
C LEU A 65 5.75 6.99 3.70
N GLY A 66 5.89 7.56 2.50
CA GLY A 66 7.06 7.32 1.66
C GLY A 66 8.39 7.71 2.32
N GLN A 67 8.40 8.72 3.20
CA GLN A 67 9.62 9.18 3.87
C GLN A 67 10.09 8.25 4.99
N ILE A 68 9.16 7.48 5.57
CA ILE A 68 9.41 6.63 6.73
C ILE A 68 9.46 5.14 6.38
N LEU A 69 9.21 4.78 5.11
CA LEU A 69 9.35 3.40 4.65
C LEU A 69 10.79 2.91 4.87
N PRO A 70 10.98 1.63 5.21
CA PRO A 70 12.33 1.06 5.21
C PRO A 70 12.92 1.05 3.80
N SER A 71 14.24 0.85 3.72
CA SER A 71 14.96 0.72 2.46
C SER A 71 14.49 -0.46 1.61
N LYS A 72 13.84 -1.45 2.23
CA LYS A 72 13.22 -2.58 1.53
C LYS A 72 11.95 -3.05 2.24
N LEU A 73 10.89 -3.29 1.46
CA LEU A 73 9.69 -4.02 1.86
C LEU A 73 9.47 -5.22 0.94
N ASP A 74 9.02 -6.32 1.53
CA ASP A 74 8.57 -7.48 0.75
C ASP A 74 7.13 -7.28 0.25
N TYR A 75 6.32 -6.52 1.00
CA TYR A 75 4.92 -6.28 0.68
C TYR A 75 4.41 -4.97 1.26
N ILE A 76 3.66 -4.21 0.47
CA ILE A 76 2.83 -3.11 0.92
C ILE A 76 1.47 -3.16 0.23
N SER A 77 0.40 -3.06 1.02
CA SER A 77 -0.98 -2.92 0.54
C SER A 77 -1.60 -1.63 1.07
N LEU A 78 -2.09 -0.79 0.17
CA LEU A 78 -2.76 0.47 0.48
C LEU A 78 -4.18 0.42 -0.07
N GLU A 79 -5.15 0.24 0.82
CA GLU A 79 -6.58 0.32 0.53
C GLU A 79 -7.08 1.69 1.01
N LEU A 80 -7.13 2.68 0.12
CA LEU A 80 -7.26 4.11 0.47
C LEU A 80 -8.21 4.86 -0.47
N THR A 81 -8.71 6.01 -0.02
CA THR A 81 -9.30 7.01 -0.93
C THR A 81 -8.19 7.92 -1.44
N ILE A 82 -7.73 7.69 -2.66
CA ILE A 82 -6.50 8.30 -3.20
C ILE A 82 -6.82 9.50 -4.08
N GLU A 83 -6.15 10.63 -3.80
CA GLU A 83 -6.05 11.76 -4.72
C GLU A 83 -4.76 11.66 -5.54
N GLU A 84 -4.83 11.97 -6.83
CA GLU A 84 -3.70 11.85 -7.76
C GLU A 84 -2.43 12.56 -7.24
N ARG A 85 -2.58 13.80 -6.78
CA ARG A 85 -1.46 14.63 -6.30
C ARG A 85 -0.74 13.99 -5.11
N ASP A 86 -1.51 13.52 -4.14
CA ASP A 86 -0.95 12.95 -2.91
C ASP A 86 -0.28 11.61 -3.18
N PHE A 87 -0.80 10.84 -4.14
CA PHE A 87 -0.14 9.62 -4.61
C PHE A 87 1.20 9.91 -5.28
N GLY A 88 1.29 10.96 -6.10
CA GLY A 88 2.56 11.44 -6.65
C GLY A 88 3.60 11.76 -5.57
N VAL A 89 3.18 12.43 -4.48
CA VAL A 89 4.04 12.71 -3.32
C VAL A 89 4.49 11.43 -2.61
N PHE A 90 3.59 10.46 -2.42
CA PHE A 90 3.94 9.15 -1.85
C PHE A 90 5.02 8.45 -2.67
N LEU A 91 4.84 8.41 -3.99
CA LEU A 91 5.82 7.85 -4.90
C LEU A 91 7.14 8.59 -4.73
N GLU A 92 7.22 9.89 -5.01
CA GLU A 92 8.46 10.68 -4.92
C GLU A 92 9.24 10.45 -3.61
N ASN A 93 8.54 10.49 -2.47
CA ASN A 93 9.15 10.29 -1.16
C ASN A 93 9.68 8.87 -0.95
N SER A 94 9.08 7.86 -1.59
CA SER A 94 9.50 6.46 -1.47
C SER A 94 10.73 6.10 -2.31
N GLN A 95 11.38 7.05 -3.01
CA GLN A 95 12.33 6.75 -4.13
C GLN A 95 13.54 5.89 -3.78
N TYR A 96 13.83 5.81 -2.49
CA TYR A 96 14.96 5.06 -1.94
C TYR A 96 14.55 3.69 -1.40
N SER A 97 13.26 3.40 -1.32
CA SER A 97 12.72 2.12 -0.89
C SER A 97 12.56 1.15 -2.06
N LEU A 98 13.01 -0.09 -1.87
CA LEU A 98 12.72 -1.20 -2.77
C LEU A 98 11.48 -1.94 -2.29
N ILE A 99 10.44 -1.98 -3.09
CA ILE A 99 9.16 -2.62 -2.79
C ILE A 99 9.00 -3.85 -3.69
N ASN A 100 9.00 -5.05 -3.12
CA ASN A 100 8.81 -6.26 -3.93
C ASN A 100 7.37 -6.38 -4.46
N MET A 101 6.37 -6.08 -3.63
CA MET A 101 4.95 -6.12 -4.00
C MET A 101 4.23 -4.86 -3.52
N LEU A 102 3.69 -4.08 -4.46
CA LEU A 102 2.84 -2.91 -4.21
C LEU A 102 1.41 -3.22 -4.66
N LEU A 103 0.48 -3.22 -3.70
CA LEU A 103 -0.94 -3.39 -3.96
C LEU A 103 -1.66 -2.09 -3.62
N ILE A 104 -2.51 -1.65 -4.53
CA ILE A 104 -3.38 -0.50 -4.35
C ILE A 104 -4.83 -0.93 -4.58
N LEU A 105 -5.69 -0.69 -3.58
CA LEU A 105 -7.13 -0.69 -3.74
C LEU A 105 -7.63 0.73 -3.52
N GLN A 106 -8.15 1.34 -4.57
CA GLN A 106 -8.61 2.72 -4.52
C GLN A 106 -10.13 2.77 -4.34
N PHE A 107 -10.59 3.51 -3.34
CA PHE A 107 -12.02 3.82 -3.12
C PHE A 107 -12.48 5.12 -3.81
N GLY A 108 -11.54 5.92 -4.33
CA GLY A 108 -11.79 7.18 -5.04
C GLY A 108 -11.93 7.01 -6.56
N ASN A 109 -12.15 8.12 -7.28
CA ASN A 109 -12.33 8.11 -8.75
C ASN A 109 -11.15 8.70 -9.54
N ASP A 110 -10.09 9.17 -8.87
CA ASP A 110 -8.94 9.80 -9.52
C ASP A 110 -8.13 8.79 -10.35
N ASP A 111 -7.53 9.24 -11.45
CA ASP A 111 -6.72 8.36 -12.30
C ASP A 111 -5.27 8.28 -11.82
N ILE A 112 -5.00 7.38 -10.89
CA ILE A 112 -3.65 7.20 -10.32
C ILE A 112 -2.70 6.45 -11.24
N LEU A 113 -3.19 5.84 -12.32
CA LEU A 113 -2.37 5.05 -13.24
C LEU A 113 -1.35 5.93 -13.95
N HIS A 114 -1.69 7.19 -14.23
CA HIS A 114 -0.78 8.16 -14.84
C HIS A 114 0.50 8.34 -14.00
N ASN A 115 0.37 8.52 -12.68
CA ASN A 115 1.51 8.67 -11.77
C ASN A 115 2.47 7.46 -11.73
N ILE A 116 1.97 6.28 -12.06
CA ILE A 116 2.75 5.02 -12.04
C ILE A 116 3.56 4.89 -13.31
N LYS A 117 2.98 5.31 -14.43
CA LYS A 117 3.69 5.43 -15.69
C LYS A 117 4.75 6.51 -15.63
N ASP A 118 4.45 7.59 -14.91
CA ASP A 118 5.40 8.66 -14.72
C ASP A 118 6.68 8.13 -14.06
N TYR A 119 7.78 8.71 -14.54
CA TYR A 119 9.22 8.42 -14.39
C TYR A 119 9.69 7.57 -13.20
N TYR A 120 8.99 7.63 -12.07
CA TYR A 120 9.32 7.07 -10.79
C TYR A 120 9.35 5.52 -10.76
N ILE A 121 8.27 4.80 -11.09
CA ILE A 121 8.23 3.33 -10.93
C ILE A 121 9.04 2.64 -12.04
N MET A 122 8.81 3.05 -13.29
CA MET A 122 9.33 2.39 -14.49
C MET A 122 10.84 2.57 -14.72
N LYS A 123 11.46 3.68 -14.29
CA LYS A 123 12.92 3.87 -14.45
C LYS A 123 13.74 3.47 -13.25
N LYS A 124 13.25 3.73 -12.04
CA LYS A 124 14.01 3.44 -10.81
C LYS A 124 13.90 1.97 -10.40
N LYS A 125 13.02 1.19 -11.04
CA LYS A 125 12.80 -0.24 -10.78
C LYS A 125 12.60 -0.53 -9.29
N ARG A 126 11.85 0.35 -8.61
CA ARG A 126 11.59 0.26 -7.17
C ARG A 126 10.44 -0.67 -6.83
N VAL A 127 9.60 -1.01 -7.79
CA VAL A 127 8.50 -1.97 -7.63
C VAL A 127 8.76 -3.16 -8.54
N LYS A 128 8.71 -4.38 -8.01
CA LYS A 128 8.84 -5.60 -8.84
C LYS A 128 7.50 -6.18 -9.28
N CYS A 129 6.49 -6.10 -8.41
CA CYS A 129 5.16 -6.61 -8.67
C CYS A 129 4.13 -5.55 -8.27
N LEU A 130 3.17 -5.31 -9.15
CA LEU A 130 2.16 -4.27 -9.01
C LEU A 130 0.77 -4.88 -9.20
N ALA A 131 -0.17 -4.50 -8.34
CA ALA A 131 -1.58 -4.73 -8.53
C ALA A 131 -2.35 -3.47 -8.13
N ILE A 132 -3.27 -3.04 -8.99
CA ILE A 132 -4.10 -1.86 -8.76
C ILE A 132 -5.51 -2.19 -9.16
N LYS A 133 -6.43 -1.86 -8.28
CA LYS A 133 -7.84 -2.04 -8.49
C LYS A 133 -8.59 -0.83 -7.95
N ASP A 134 -9.62 -0.42 -8.67
CA ASP A 134 -10.68 0.43 -8.18
C ASP A 134 -12.03 -0.28 -8.36
N ASP A 135 -13.12 0.41 -8.05
CA ASP A 135 -14.49 -0.12 -8.11
C ASP A 135 -14.93 -0.51 -9.53
N LYS A 136 -14.27 0.04 -10.56
CA LYS A 136 -14.66 -0.03 -11.98
C LYS A 136 -13.72 -0.88 -12.80
N LYS A 137 -12.42 -0.82 -12.53
CA LYS A 137 -11.36 -1.41 -13.34
C LYS A 137 -10.24 -1.97 -12.49
N GLU A 138 -9.51 -2.91 -13.07
CA GLU A 138 -8.31 -3.50 -12.50
C GLU A 138 -7.20 -3.42 -13.54
N LEU A 139 -6.00 -3.01 -13.13
CA LEU A 139 -4.86 -2.79 -14.02
C LEU A 139 -4.53 -4.05 -14.83
N PHE A 140 -4.67 -5.23 -14.22
CA PHE A 140 -4.42 -6.51 -14.86
C PHE A 140 -5.24 -6.74 -16.14
N ASP A 141 -6.47 -6.20 -16.20
CA ASP A 141 -7.34 -6.39 -17.36
C ASP A 141 -7.05 -5.39 -18.49
N LEU A 142 -6.22 -4.36 -18.25
CA LEU A 142 -5.78 -3.37 -19.22
C LEU A 142 -4.54 -3.86 -19.98
N LYS A 143 -4.74 -4.69 -21.00
CA LYS A 143 -3.64 -5.43 -21.66
C LYS A 143 -2.48 -4.57 -22.18
N ASP A 144 -2.77 -3.40 -22.74
CA ASP A 144 -1.72 -2.53 -23.28
C ASP A 144 -0.90 -1.88 -22.16
N GLU A 145 -1.55 -1.49 -21.07
CA GLU A 145 -0.95 -0.99 -19.83
C GLU A 145 -0.03 -2.04 -19.19
N VAL A 146 -0.50 -3.28 -19.09
CA VAL A 146 0.28 -4.41 -18.57
C VAL A 146 1.54 -4.63 -19.40
N ARG A 147 1.42 -4.66 -20.72
CA ARG A 147 2.57 -4.85 -21.62
C ARG A 147 3.60 -3.73 -21.45
N GLU A 148 3.15 -2.49 -21.33
CA GLU A 148 4.04 -1.34 -21.11
C GLU A 148 4.83 -1.51 -19.81
N LEU A 149 4.18 -1.89 -18.70
CA LEU A 149 4.85 -2.12 -17.41
C LEU A 149 5.81 -3.33 -17.45
N GLU A 150 5.44 -4.40 -18.14
CA GLU A 150 6.28 -5.60 -18.27
C GLU A 150 7.58 -5.33 -19.04
N LEU A 151 7.59 -4.39 -19.99
CA LEU A 151 8.82 -3.92 -20.66
C LEU A 151 9.81 -3.27 -19.69
N HIS A 152 9.35 -2.85 -18.51
CA HIS A 152 10.15 -2.26 -17.44
C HIS A 152 10.45 -3.22 -16.28
N ASP A 153 10.29 -4.54 -16.51
CA ASP A 153 10.46 -5.60 -15.52
C ASP A 153 9.48 -5.52 -14.33
N ILE A 154 8.33 -4.86 -14.52
CA ILE A 154 7.28 -4.79 -13.51
C ILE A 154 6.23 -5.84 -13.82
N LYS A 155 6.07 -6.79 -12.91
CA LYS A 155 5.07 -7.84 -13.03
C LYS A 155 3.71 -7.32 -12.60
N VAL A 156 2.72 -7.32 -13.49
CA VAL A 156 1.34 -7.01 -13.11
C VAL A 156 0.60 -8.28 -12.69
N ARG A 157 -0.15 -8.20 -11.60
CA ARG A 157 -0.99 -9.29 -11.09
C ARG A 157 -2.37 -8.77 -10.70
N ARG A 158 -3.32 -9.68 -10.53
CA ARG A 158 -4.61 -9.33 -9.94
C ARG A 158 -4.43 -9.03 -8.46
N HIS A 159 -5.18 -8.05 -7.96
CA HIS A 159 -5.20 -7.66 -6.56
C HIS A 159 -5.64 -8.86 -5.69
N SER A 160 -6.63 -9.63 -6.13
CA SER A 160 -7.10 -10.82 -5.40
C SER A 160 -6.05 -11.91 -5.24
N ASP A 161 -5.10 -12.00 -6.16
CA ASP A 161 -4.07 -13.04 -6.16
C ASP A 161 -2.94 -12.73 -5.17
N LEU A 162 -2.75 -11.45 -4.86
CA LEU A 162 -1.68 -10.97 -4.00
C LEU A 162 -2.15 -10.56 -2.60
N ASN A 163 -3.46 -10.33 -2.41
CA ASN A 163 -3.98 -9.82 -1.14
C ASN A 163 -3.79 -10.86 -0.03
N ILE A 164 -2.90 -10.54 0.91
CA ILE A 164 -2.64 -11.37 2.07
C ILE A 164 -3.73 -11.11 3.11
N LYS A 165 -4.58 -12.11 3.36
CA LYS A 165 -5.63 -11.99 4.38
C LYS A 165 -5.00 -12.22 5.74
N ILE A 166 -5.27 -11.33 6.68
CA ILE A 166 -4.79 -11.45 8.07
C ILE A 166 -5.20 -12.77 8.73
N TYR A 167 -6.33 -13.35 8.30
CA TYR A 167 -6.77 -14.66 8.76
C TYR A 167 -5.74 -15.78 8.50
N ASP A 168 -4.86 -15.61 7.50
CA ASP A 168 -3.79 -16.56 7.20
C ASP A 168 -2.69 -16.54 8.28
N PHE A 169 -2.50 -15.43 8.99
CA PHE A 169 -1.56 -15.31 10.11
C PHE A 169 -2.18 -15.56 11.49
N ILE A 170 -3.52 -15.53 11.59
CA ILE A 170 -4.23 -15.77 12.86
C ILE A 170 -4.47 -17.27 13.10
N LYS A 171 -4.43 -18.12 12.06
CA LYS A 171 -4.76 -19.55 12.14
C LYS A 171 -3.74 -20.45 12.86
N GLU A 172 -2.63 -19.92 13.37
CA GLU A 172 -1.61 -20.68 14.12
C GLU A 172 -1.58 -20.38 15.64
N TYR A 173 -2.70 -19.97 16.25
CA TYR A 173 -2.84 -19.90 17.70
C TYR A 173 -4.01 -20.75 18.21
#